data_AF-A0A5J6MN62-F1
#
_entry.id   AF-A0A5J6MN62-F1
#
_cell.length_a   1.000
_cell.length_b   1.000
_cell.length_c   1.000
_cell.angle_alpha   90.00
_cell.angle_beta   90.00
_cell.angle_gamma   90.00
#
_symmetry.space_group_name_H-M   'P 1'
#
loop_
_entity.id
_entity.type
_entity.pdbx_description
1 polymer ?
#
loop_
_entity_poly.entity_id
_entity_poly.type
_entity_poly.pdbx_seq_one_letter_code
_entity_poly.pdbx_strand_id
1 'polypeptide(L)'
;MALPALAMPHIANAATLAANQRKLAFANLHTGETLKTVYWEAGDYVPGALGEINHILRDFRTNDVHPIDAKLLDLLNTLHQKLASKVPFSVISGYRSPKTNAVLAEASNGVAKHSLHMEGQAIDIHLEDVALTDLHRGALALKRGGVGYYPASDFVHVDVGRVRTW
;
A
#
# COMPACT_ATOMS: atom_id res chain seq x y z
N MET A 1 -18.84 44.56 -32.54
CA MET A 1 -17.87 44.64 -31.44
C MET A 1 -18.13 43.46 -30.51
N ALA A 2 -17.23 42.48 -30.49
CA ALA A 2 -17.31 41.34 -29.57
C ALA A 2 -16.32 41.60 -28.42
N LEU A 3 -16.81 41.57 -27.18
CA LEU A 3 -16.00 41.71 -25.97
C LEU A 3 -15.29 40.38 -25.68
N PRO A 4 -13.99 40.38 -25.35
CA PRO A 4 -13.29 39.16 -24.97
C PRO A 4 -13.68 38.77 -23.54
N ALA A 5 -14.10 37.52 -23.35
CA ALA A 5 -14.27 36.94 -22.03
C ALA A 5 -12.88 36.68 -21.43
N LEU A 6 -12.54 37.41 -20.36
CA LEU A 6 -11.30 37.23 -19.63
C LEU A 6 -11.42 35.95 -18.78
N ALA A 7 -10.71 34.89 -19.16
CA ALA A 7 -10.59 33.69 -18.33
C ALA A 7 -9.75 34.03 -17.09
N MET A 8 -10.37 33.95 -15.91
CA MET A 8 -9.65 34.13 -14.65
C MET A 8 -8.83 32.88 -14.33
N PRO A 9 -7.56 33.02 -13.90
CA PRO A 9 -6.78 31.89 -13.44
C PRO A 9 -7.38 31.37 -12.12
N HIS A 10 -7.74 30.08 -12.09
CA HIS A 10 -8.10 29.40 -10.85
C HIS A 10 -6.83 29.20 -10.01
N ILE A 11 -6.53 30.15 -9.13
CA ILE A 11 -5.53 29.94 -8.08
C ILE A 11 -6.13 28.97 -7.07
N ALA A 12 -5.77 27.69 -7.17
CA ALA A 12 -6.12 26.71 -6.16
C ALA A 12 -5.39 27.05 -4.85
N ASN A 13 -6.15 27.30 -3.78
CA ASN A 13 -5.62 27.61 -2.45
C ASN A 13 -4.77 26.43 -1.94
N ALA A 14 -3.57 26.68 -1.39
CA ALA A 14 -2.66 25.64 -0.89
C ALA A 14 -3.30 24.73 0.18
N ALA A 15 -4.25 25.25 0.97
CA ALA A 15 -5.04 24.47 1.92
C ALA A 15 -5.98 23.46 1.23
N THR A 16 -6.54 23.81 0.07
CA THR A 16 -7.39 22.92 -0.75
C THR A 16 -6.56 21.83 -1.42
N LEU A 17 -5.34 22.16 -1.86
CA LEU A 17 -4.40 21.18 -2.40
C LEU A 17 -3.96 20.18 -1.33
N ALA A 18 -3.63 20.65 -0.12
CA ALA A 18 -3.28 19.78 1.01
C ALA A 18 -4.43 18.85 1.45
N ALA A 19 -5.68 19.31 1.34
CA ALA A 19 -6.87 18.50 1.63
C ALA A 19 -7.11 17.37 0.61
N ASN A 20 -6.43 17.42 -0.55
CA ASN A 20 -6.61 16.47 -1.65
C ASN A 20 -5.31 15.72 -1.96
N GLN A 21 -4.49 15.43 -0.95
CA GLN A 21 -3.30 14.60 -1.08
C GLN A 21 -3.54 13.23 -0.44
N ARG A 22 -3.07 12.16 -1.10
CA ARG A 22 -2.95 10.85 -0.46
C ARG A 22 -1.50 10.57 -0.15
N LYS A 23 -1.26 10.16 1.09
CA LYS A 23 0.06 9.99 1.67
C LYS A 23 0.17 8.60 2.25
N LEU A 24 1.34 8.01 2.15
CA LEU A 24 1.68 6.75 2.79
C LEU A 24 3.04 6.89 3.46
N ALA A 25 3.20 6.16 4.55
CA ALA A 25 4.47 5.99 5.22
C ALA A 25 4.69 4.49 5.46
N PHE A 26 5.91 4.04 5.21
CA PHE A 26 6.33 2.65 5.33
C PHE A 26 7.61 2.57 6.14
N ALA A 27 7.72 1.53 6.97
CA ALA A 27 8.96 1.09 7.60
C ALA A 27 9.16 -0.39 7.22
N ASN A 28 10.20 -0.70 6.45
CA ASN A 28 10.46 -2.06 6.03
C ASN A 28 11.27 -2.80 7.11
N LEU A 29 10.68 -3.84 7.70
CA LEU A 29 11.27 -4.54 8.84
C LEU A 29 12.51 -5.37 8.49
N HIS A 30 12.72 -5.68 7.22
CA HIS A 30 13.86 -6.47 6.76
C HIS A 30 15.05 -5.63 6.31
N THR A 31 14.79 -4.48 5.69
CA THR A 31 15.85 -3.60 5.18
C THR A 31 16.19 -2.45 6.14
N GLY A 32 15.29 -2.13 7.08
CA GLY A 32 15.42 -0.96 7.96
C GLY A 32 15.13 0.37 7.25
N GLU A 33 14.76 0.33 5.96
CA GLU A 33 14.43 1.52 5.18
C GLU A 33 13.08 2.10 5.62
N THR A 34 12.96 3.42 5.53
CA THR A 34 11.69 4.12 5.77
C THR A 34 11.38 5.05 4.60
N LEU A 35 10.08 5.22 4.33
CA LEU A 35 9.58 6.13 3.31
C LEU A 35 8.37 6.87 3.86
N LYS A 36 8.27 8.16 3.56
CA LYS A 36 7.04 8.95 3.73
C LYS A 36 6.88 9.81 2.49
N THR A 37 5.82 9.58 1.72
CA THR A 37 5.65 10.23 0.42
C THR A 37 4.18 10.56 0.12
N VAL A 38 3.99 11.55 -0.75
CA VAL A 38 2.69 11.91 -1.34
C VAL A 38 2.63 11.19 -2.68
N TYR A 39 1.85 10.12 -2.75
CA TYR A 39 1.80 9.28 -3.96
C TYR A 39 0.69 9.70 -4.94
N TRP A 40 -0.24 10.54 -4.48
CA TRP A 40 -1.32 11.10 -5.29
C TRP A 40 -1.62 12.53 -4.85
N GLU A 41 -1.68 13.44 -5.82
CA GLU A 41 -2.05 14.84 -5.61
C GLU A 41 -2.64 15.46 -6.88
N ALA A 42 -3.44 16.51 -6.71
CA ALA A 42 -4.02 17.29 -7.82
C ALA A 42 -4.77 16.47 -8.89
N GLY A 43 -5.27 15.28 -8.55
CA GLY A 43 -6.01 14.40 -9.48
C GLY A 43 -5.22 13.19 -9.97
N ASP A 44 -3.89 13.19 -9.85
CA ASP A 44 -3.02 12.22 -10.49
C ASP A 44 -2.04 11.54 -9.53
N TYR A 45 -1.58 10.35 -9.92
CA TYR A 45 -0.50 9.66 -9.21
C TYR A 45 0.85 10.31 -9.54
N VAL A 46 1.70 10.47 -8.52
CA VAL A 46 3.02 11.08 -8.66
C VAL A 46 4.03 10.00 -9.07
N PRO A 47 4.56 9.99 -10.32
CA PRO A 47 5.38 8.88 -10.81
C PRO A 47 6.65 8.64 -9.99
N GLY A 48 7.29 9.71 -9.52
CA GLY A 48 8.48 9.62 -8.66
C GLY A 48 8.18 8.90 -7.34
N ALA A 49 7.10 9.29 -6.67
CA ALA A 49 6.65 8.65 -5.42
C ALA A 49 6.25 7.19 -5.63
N LEU A 50 5.60 6.86 -6.76
CA LEU A 50 5.33 5.46 -7.11
C LEU A 50 6.63 4.66 -7.28
N GLY A 51 7.67 5.25 -7.88
CA GLY A 51 8.99 4.64 -7.98
C GLY A 51 9.64 4.36 -6.61
N GLU A 52 9.58 5.33 -5.69
CA GLU A 52 10.06 5.15 -4.30
C GLU A 52 9.30 4.04 -3.57
N ILE A 53 7.98 4.00 -3.74
CA ILE A 53 7.11 2.96 -3.16
C ILE A 53 7.47 1.58 -3.74
N ASN A 54 7.64 1.47 -5.06
CA ASN A 54 8.07 0.22 -5.69
C ASN A 54 9.40 -0.26 -5.10
N HIS A 55 10.33 0.67 -4.83
CA HIS A 55 11.62 0.33 -4.26
C HIS A 55 11.51 -0.14 -2.80
N ILE A 56 10.85 0.60 -1.91
CA ILE A 56 10.74 0.17 -0.50
C ILE A 56 9.92 -1.11 -0.32
N LEU A 57 8.98 -1.37 -1.24
CA LEU A 57 8.15 -2.58 -1.27
C LEU A 57 8.73 -3.70 -2.17
N ARG A 58 9.98 -3.56 -2.64
CA ARG A 58 10.66 -4.59 -3.44
C ARG A 58 10.82 -5.90 -2.69
N ASP A 59 11.14 -6.96 -3.43
CA ASP A 59 11.56 -8.20 -2.79
C ASP A 59 12.93 -7.99 -2.14
N PHE A 60 12.98 -7.90 -0.81
CA PHE A 60 14.23 -7.67 -0.09
C PHE A 60 15.24 -8.81 -0.21
N ARG A 61 14.81 -10.02 -0.60
CA ARG A 61 15.69 -11.19 -0.72
C ARG A 61 16.45 -11.20 -2.04
N THR A 62 15.85 -10.67 -3.10
CA THR A 62 16.46 -10.63 -4.45
C THR A 62 16.80 -9.22 -4.91
N ASN A 63 16.31 -8.19 -4.22
CA ASN A 63 16.29 -6.78 -4.64
C ASN A 63 15.51 -6.51 -5.93
N ASP A 64 14.69 -7.46 -6.38
CA ASP A 64 13.85 -7.26 -7.56
C ASP A 64 12.74 -6.25 -7.24
N VAL A 65 12.72 -5.15 -8.00
CA VAL A 65 11.69 -4.11 -7.93
C VAL A 65 10.60 -4.43 -8.94
N HIS A 66 9.34 -4.24 -8.53
CA HIS A 66 8.17 -4.42 -9.39
C HIS A 66 7.18 -3.27 -9.15
N PRO A 67 6.42 -2.83 -10.17
CA PRO A 67 5.32 -1.90 -9.97
C PRO A 67 4.30 -2.42 -8.94
N ILE A 68 3.97 -1.59 -7.96
CA ILE A 68 2.91 -1.85 -7.00
C ILE A 68 1.61 -1.24 -7.52
N ASP A 69 0.53 -2.01 -7.47
CA ASP A 69 -0.77 -1.60 -7.97
C ASP A 69 -1.28 -0.38 -7.18
N ALA A 70 -1.62 0.69 -7.89
CA ALA A 70 -2.11 1.92 -7.27
C ALA A 70 -3.38 1.71 -6.44
N LYS A 71 -4.22 0.72 -6.79
CA LYS A 71 -5.41 0.36 -5.99
C LYS A 71 -5.03 -0.18 -4.63
N LEU A 72 -3.89 -0.87 -4.51
CA LEU A 72 -3.37 -1.35 -3.23
C LEU A 72 -2.96 -0.16 -2.37
N LEU A 73 -2.26 0.82 -2.95
CA LEU A 73 -1.89 2.05 -2.25
C LEU A 73 -3.13 2.81 -1.75
N ASP A 74 -4.16 2.91 -2.58
CA ASP A 74 -5.44 3.51 -2.20
C ASP A 74 -6.18 2.74 -1.10
N LEU A 75 -6.09 1.41 -1.10
CA LEU A 75 -6.62 0.57 -0.02
C LEU A 75 -5.89 0.90 1.29
N LEU A 76 -4.56 0.90 1.27
CA LEU A 76 -3.73 1.19 2.45
C LEU A 76 -3.98 2.60 2.99
N ASN A 77 -4.09 3.60 2.12
CA ASN A 77 -4.38 4.97 2.54
C ASN A 77 -5.76 5.08 3.22
N THR A 78 -6.78 4.43 2.66
CA THR A 78 -8.13 4.39 3.25
C THR A 78 -8.11 3.66 4.60
N LEU A 79 -7.40 2.54 4.68
CA LEU A 79 -7.29 1.73 5.89
C LEU A 79 -6.60 2.52 7.02
N HIS A 80 -5.48 3.18 6.72
CA HIS A 80 -4.73 4.01 7.66
C HIS A 80 -5.60 5.14 8.24
N GLN A 81 -6.33 5.84 7.37
CA GLN A 81 -7.26 6.89 7.78
C GLN A 81 -8.41 6.36 8.64
N LYS A 82 -9.02 5.23 8.26
CA LYS A 82 -10.14 4.61 8.99
C LYS A 82 -9.73 4.19 10.40
N LEU A 83 -8.49 3.72 10.56
CA LEU A 83 -7.92 3.33 11.85
C LEU A 83 -7.35 4.51 12.64
N ALA A 84 -7.35 5.71 12.06
CA ALA A 84 -6.79 6.94 12.62
C ALA A 84 -5.33 6.82 13.10
N SER A 85 -4.58 5.84 12.56
CA SER A 85 -3.18 5.58 12.92
C SER A 85 -2.30 6.80 12.62
N LYS A 86 -1.23 6.95 13.40
CA LYS A 86 -0.25 8.04 13.30
C LYS A 86 1.14 7.56 12.93
N VAL A 87 1.36 6.24 12.95
CA VAL A 87 2.66 5.62 12.66
C VAL A 87 2.70 5.06 11.23
N PRO A 88 3.89 4.82 10.65
CA PRO A 88 4.04 4.14 9.36
C PRO A 88 3.48 2.71 9.39
N PHE A 89 3.10 2.18 8.22
CA PHE A 89 2.92 0.73 8.09
C PHE A 89 4.27 0.03 8.26
N SER A 90 4.34 -0.90 9.20
CA SER A 90 5.44 -1.84 9.30
C SER A 90 5.24 -2.91 8.22
N VAL A 91 6.18 -2.98 7.27
CA VAL A 91 6.10 -3.85 6.09
C VAL A 91 6.88 -5.12 6.36
N ILE A 92 6.16 -6.24 6.32
CA ILE A 92 6.74 -7.59 6.41
C ILE A 92 7.08 -8.08 5.01
N SER A 93 6.16 -7.92 4.05
CA SER A 93 6.38 -8.32 2.65
C SER A 93 5.59 -7.44 1.70
N GLY A 94 6.27 -6.83 0.74
CA GLY A 94 5.68 -6.21 -0.45
C GLY A 94 5.65 -7.18 -1.63
N TYR A 95 6.18 -6.77 -2.77
CA TYR A 95 6.38 -7.64 -3.93
C TYR A 95 7.26 -8.85 -3.57
N ARG A 96 6.93 -10.01 -4.16
CA ARG A 96 7.76 -11.23 -4.08
C ARG A 96 8.17 -11.64 -5.48
N SER A 97 9.47 -11.79 -5.72
CA SER A 97 9.96 -12.37 -6.96
C SER A 97 9.46 -13.80 -7.14
N PRO A 98 9.34 -14.31 -8.38
CA PRO A 98 9.03 -15.72 -8.63
C PRO A 98 9.96 -16.67 -7.88
N LYS A 99 11.25 -16.31 -7.77
CA LYS A 99 12.26 -17.08 -7.03
C LYS A 99 11.92 -17.16 -5.53
N THR A 100 11.64 -16.03 -4.89
CA THR A 100 11.25 -16.01 -3.47
C THR A 100 9.94 -16.75 -3.23
N ASN A 101 8.93 -16.55 -4.09
CA ASN A 101 7.64 -17.22 -3.91
C ASN A 101 7.75 -18.74 -4.02
N ALA A 102 8.56 -19.25 -4.96
CA ALA A 102 8.82 -20.69 -5.08
C ALA A 102 9.47 -21.26 -3.81
N VAL A 103 10.52 -20.61 -3.30
CA VAL A 103 11.20 -21.04 -2.05
C VAL A 103 10.24 -21.06 -0.85
N LEU A 104 9.39 -20.04 -0.71
CA LEU A 104 8.42 -19.97 0.38
C LEU A 104 7.28 -20.99 0.26
N ALA A 105 6.84 -21.29 -0.96
CA ALA A 105 5.83 -22.31 -1.24
C ALA A 105 6.35 -23.73 -1.04
N GLU A 106 7.64 -23.98 -1.26
CA GLU A 106 8.28 -25.26 -0.91
C GLU A 106 8.46 -25.43 0.60
N ALA A 107 8.77 -24.35 1.31
CA ALA A 107 8.99 -24.36 2.75
C ALA A 107 7.70 -24.41 3.59
N SER A 108 6.54 -24.09 3.01
CA SER A 108 5.28 -24.02 3.75
C SER A 108 4.05 -24.30 2.90
N ASN A 109 3.02 -24.89 3.53
CA ASN A 109 1.70 -25.06 2.89
C ASN A 109 0.85 -23.76 2.89
N GLY A 110 1.35 -22.68 3.50
CA GLY A 110 0.62 -21.42 3.67
C GLY A 110 0.82 -20.42 2.53
N VAL A 111 1.66 -20.73 1.54
CA VAL A 111 2.00 -19.81 0.45
C VAL A 111 1.46 -20.35 -0.87
N ALA A 112 0.62 -19.55 -1.54
CA ALA A 112 0.07 -19.91 -2.84
C ALA A 112 1.15 -19.92 -3.93
N LYS A 113 1.09 -20.91 -4.83
CA LYS A 113 1.97 -21.00 -6.01
C LYS A 113 1.83 -19.79 -6.93
N HIS A 114 0.62 -19.23 -7.01
CA HIS A 114 0.32 -17.96 -7.69
C HIS A 114 -0.17 -16.95 -6.65
N SER A 115 0.78 -16.19 -6.09
CA SER A 115 0.51 -15.20 -5.05
C SER A 115 0.35 -13.81 -5.66
N LEU A 116 -0.63 -13.04 -5.21
CA LEU A 116 -0.81 -11.64 -5.64
C LEU A 116 0.35 -10.73 -5.22
N HIS A 117 1.23 -11.17 -4.30
CA HIS A 117 2.50 -10.49 -4.06
C HIS A 117 3.40 -10.48 -5.30
N MET A 118 3.35 -11.52 -6.15
CA MET A 118 4.13 -11.57 -7.38
C MET A 118 3.61 -10.61 -8.46
N GLU A 119 2.39 -10.09 -8.28
CA GLU A 119 1.76 -9.15 -9.21
C GLU A 119 1.83 -7.70 -8.69
N GLY A 120 2.46 -7.47 -7.53
CA GLY A 120 2.47 -6.16 -6.87
C GLY A 120 1.08 -5.75 -6.33
N GLN A 121 0.19 -6.72 -6.11
CA GLN A 121 -1.21 -6.51 -5.73
C GLN A 121 -1.52 -6.91 -4.28
N ALA A 122 -0.52 -7.36 -3.52
CA ALA A 122 -0.68 -7.72 -2.12
C ALA A 122 0.48 -7.22 -1.25
N ILE A 123 0.21 -7.09 0.05
CA ILE A 123 1.18 -6.67 1.06
C ILE A 123 0.83 -7.29 2.42
N ASP A 124 1.87 -7.64 3.17
CA ASP A 124 1.78 -8.11 4.54
C ASP A 124 2.25 -6.98 5.47
N ILE A 125 1.36 -6.51 6.35
CA ILE A 125 1.54 -5.28 7.14
C ILE A 125 1.17 -5.43 8.61
N HIS A 126 1.73 -4.55 9.42
CA HIS A 126 1.38 -4.30 10.81
C HIS A 126 1.31 -2.77 11.06
N LEU A 127 0.59 -2.34 12.11
CA LEU A 127 0.58 -0.97 12.61
C LEU A 127 0.82 -0.98 14.12
N GLU A 128 1.94 -0.41 14.57
CA GLU A 128 2.38 -0.50 15.97
C GLU A 128 1.42 0.17 16.97
N ASP A 129 0.62 1.14 16.51
CA ASP A 129 -0.34 1.87 17.32
C ASP A 129 -1.78 1.32 17.23
N VAL A 130 -1.98 0.21 16.50
CA VAL A 130 -3.30 -0.40 16.29
C VAL A 130 -3.23 -1.90 16.63
N ALA A 131 -4.17 -2.39 17.45
CA ALA A 131 -4.26 -3.81 17.73
C ALA A 131 -4.42 -4.62 16.42
N LEU A 132 -3.72 -5.74 16.28
CA LEU A 132 -3.74 -6.53 15.04
C LEU A 132 -5.17 -6.96 14.63
N THR A 133 -6.04 -7.23 15.62
CA THR A 133 -7.46 -7.52 15.41
C THR A 133 -8.23 -6.34 14.83
N ASP A 134 -7.90 -5.11 15.20
CA ASP A 134 -8.51 -3.89 14.67
C ASP A 134 -8.04 -3.60 13.26
N LEU A 135 -6.75 -3.80 12.97
CA LEU A 135 -6.22 -3.74 11.62
C LEU A 135 -6.94 -4.73 10.70
N HIS A 136 -7.09 -5.99 11.15
CA HIS A 136 -7.79 -7.03 10.42
C HIS A 136 -9.27 -6.67 10.17
N ARG A 137 -10.01 -6.27 11.22
CA ARG A 137 -11.41 -5.83 11.09
C ARG A 137 -11.56 -4.61 10.18
N GLY A 138 -10.63 -3.66 10.28
CA GLY A 138 -10.57 -2.48 9.43
C GLY A 138 -10.43 -2.85 7.97
N ALA A 139 -9.52 -3.76 7.64
CA ALA A 139 -9.31 -4.25 6.27
C ALA A 139 -10.53 -4.98 5.73
N LEU A 140 -11.13 -5.90 6.51
CA LEU A 140 -12.35 -6.61 6.13
C LEU A 140 -13.52 -5.67 5.81
N ALA A 141 -13.68 -4.62 6.62
CA ALA A 141 -14.75 -3.65 6.46
C ALA A 141 -14.67 -2.87 5.14
N LEU A 142 -13.49 -2.77 4.51
CA LEU A 142 -13.33 -2.09 3.23
C LEU A 142 -13.90 -2.91 2.06
N LYS A 143 -13.89 -4.25 2.14
CA LYS A 143 -14.35 -5.15 1.05
C LYS A 143 -13.69 -4.84 -0.31
N ARG A 144 -12.40 -4.50 -0.30
CA ARG A 144 -11.62 -4.09 -1.49
C ARG A 144 -10.66 -5.15 -2.02
N GLY A 145 -10.65 -6.34 -1.43
CA GLY A 145 -9.91 -7.51 -1.89
C GLY A 145 -9.76 -8.55 -0.79
N GLY A 146 -8.76 -9.43 -0.91
CA GLY A 146 -8.48 -10.48 0.05
C GLY A 146 -7.87 -9.95 1.35
N VAL A 147 -8.21 -10.59 2.47
CA VAL A 147 -7.67 -10.25 3.80
C VAL A 147 -7.31 -11.53 4.56
N GLY A 148 -6.05 -11.67 4.95
CA GLY A 148 -5.56 -12.80 5.75
C GLY A 148 -5.14 -12.38 7.16
N TYR A 149 -5.44 -13.19 8.18
CA TYR A 149 -5.09 -12.90 9.57
C TYR A 149 -4.01 -13.84 10.12
N TYR A 150 -2.83 -13.29 10.48
CA TYR A 150 -1.66 -14.07 10.90
C TYR A 150 -1.17 -13.64 12.29
N PRO A 151 -1.91 -13.93 13.38
CA PRO A 151 -1.55 -13.48 14.73
C PRO A 151 -0.26 -14.10 15.26
N ALA A 152 0.06 -15.34 14.87
CA ALA A 152 1.30 -16.00 15.29
C ALA A 152 2.56 -15.35 14.69
N SER A 153 2.41 -14.66 13.55
CA SER A 153 3.48 -13.94 12.86
C SER A 153 3.31 -12.41 12.94
N ASP A 154 2.34 -11.95 13.71
CA ASP A 154 2.01 -10.55 13.98
C ASP A 154 1.77 -9.64 12.75
N PHE A 155 1.06 -10.15 11.73
CA PHE A 155 0.69 -9.33 10.57
C PHE A 155 -0.71 -9.61 10.02
N VAL A 156 -1.19 -8.66 9.21
CA VAL A 156 -2.39 -8.79 8.37
C VAL A 156 -1.96 -8.74 6.92
N HIS A 157 -2.44 -9.71 6.14
CA HIS A 157 -2.32 -9.69 4.69
C HIS A 157 -3.47 -8.91 4.09
N VAL A 158 -3.21 -8.04 3.11
CA VAL A 158 -4.24 -7.41 2.28
C VAL A 158 -3.85 -7.45 0.81
N ASP A 159 -4.83 -7.68 -0.06
CA ASP A 159 -4.67 -7.63 -1.51
C ASP A 159 -5.84 -6.90 -2.20
N VAL A 160 -5.69 -6.63 -3.50
CA VAL A 160 -6.73 -6.01 -4.35
C VAL A 160 -7.36 -6.97 -5.36
N GLY A 161 -7.29 -8.28 -5.09
CA GLY A 161 -7.95 -9.31 -5.86
C GLY A 161 -9.43 -9.49 -5.48
N ARG A 162 -9.93 -10.73 -5.61
CA ARG A 162 -11.31 -11.05 -5.18
C ARG A 162 -11.45 -10.94 -3.67
N VAL A 163 -12.59 -10.40 -3.22
CA VAL A 163 -12.96 -10.36 -1.80
C VAL A 163 -13.05 -11.78 -1.25
N ARG A 164 -12.18 -12.09 -0.30
CA ARG A 164 -12.07 -13.37 0.40
C ARG A 164 -11.34 -13.15 1.72
N THR A 165 -11.44 -14.09 2.64
CA THR A 165 -10.76 -14.01 3.93
C THR A 165 -10.25 -15.38 4.36
N TRP A 166 -9.13 -15.41 5.08
CA TRP A 166 -8.51 -16.62 5.61
C TRP A 166 -7.70 -16.36 6.88
#